data_AF-A0A401Q093-F1
#
_entry.id   AF-A0A401Q093-F1
#
_cell.length_a   1.000
_cell.length_b   1.000
_cell.length_c   1.000
_cell.angle_alpha   90.00
_cell.angle_beta   90.00
_cell.angle_gamma   90.00
#
_symmetry.space_group_name_H-M   'P 1'
#
loop_
_entity.id
_entity.type
_entity.pdbx_description
1 polymer ?
#
loop_
_entity_poly.entity_id
_entity_poly.type
_entity_poly.pdbx_seq_one_letter_code
_entity_poly.pdbx_strand_id
1 'polypeptide(L)'
;MNVIRPIVLYEFENESPIRHKVAFDALDPNYLYLAANMEVRRIKVASCAKYKSCTDCLSAKDPYCGWCTLNKRCSFANECENSNNSVYWITIKEKINSCPEVTMSPLAIDDSFKNTKLFTVKGRGKLSNFMNENTTCTLRIARNNEVICTASNITKCSCQVSNNMYTQLKNQPDPVTIEVLIESGSLNYTTQFTVHNCYKIAEARFNNAT
;
A
#
# COMPACT_ATOMS: atom_id res chain seq x y z
N MET A 1 -24.59 -11.64 -12.11
CA MET A 1 -25.10 -11.38 -10.75
C MET A 1 -23.98 -11.68 -9.78
N ASN A 2 -23.52 -10.70 -8.99
CA ASN A 2 -22.54 -10.97 -7.91
C ASN A 2 -23.29 -11.67 -6.78
N VAL A 3 -23.01 -12.96 -6.59
CA VAL A 3 -23.51 -13.71 -5.44
C VAL A 3 -22.79 -13.18 -4.20
N ILE A 4 -23.48 -12.38 -3.39
CA ILE A 4 -22.98 -11.95 -2.08
C ILE A 4 -23.06 -13.19 -1.17
N ARG A 5 -21.92 -13.86 -0.97
CA ARG A 5 -21.84 -14.93 0.03
C ARG A 5 -21.86 -14.29 1.42
N PRO A 6 -22.77 -14.69 2.32
CA PRO A 6 -22.75 -14.23 3.70
C PRO A 6 -21.39 -14.53 4.33
N ILE A 7 -20.90 -13.59 5.13
CA ILE A 7 -19.64 -13.73 5.85
C ILE A 7 -19.98 -14.13 7.27
N VAL A 8 -19.48 -15.28 7.71
CA VAL A 8 -19.56 -15.68 9.11
C VAL A 8 -18.56 -14.82 9.89
N LEU A 9 -19.05 -13.98 10.80
CA LEU A 9 -18.21 -13.12 11.63
C LEU A 9 -17.66 -13.86 12.86
N TYR A 10 -18.42 -14.81 13.38
CA TYR A 10 -18.05 -15.65 14.51
C TYR A 10 -18.92 -16.92 14.56
N GLU A 11 -18.34 -18.01 15.04
CA GLU A 11 -19.00 -19.30 15.25
C GLU A 11 -18.68 -19.77 16.67
N PHE A 12 -19.71 -20.11 17.43
CA PHE A 12 -19.55 -20.66 18.78
C PHE A 12 -19.17 -22.14 18.71
N GLU A 13 -18.38 -22.60 19.68
CA GLU A 13 -18.06 -24.03 19.79
C GLU A 13 -19.35 -24.85 19.90
N ASN A 14 -19.39 -25.96 19.15
CA ASN A 14 -20.53 -26.87 19.03
C ASN A 14 -21.82 -26.26 18.43
N GLU A 15 -21.71 -25.22 17.61
CA GLU A 15 -22.85 -24.57 16.94
C GLU A 15 -23.94 -24.09 17.94
N SER A 16 -23.50 -23.69 19.14
CA SER A 16 -24.41 -23.28 20.22
C SER A 16 -25.37 -22.17 19.77
N PRO A 17 -26.69 -22.29 19.99
CA PRO A 17 -27.65 -21.29 19.55
C PRO A 17 -27.36 -19.89 20.10
N ILE A 18 -27.31 -18.91 19.21
CA ILE A 18 -27.12 -17.50 19.57
C ILE A 18 -28.42 -16.94 20.13
N ARG A 19 -28.34 -16.24 21.27
CA ARG A 19 -29.50 -15.54 21.82
C ARG A 19 -29.90 -14.38 20.90
N HIS A 20 -31.20 -14.22 20.68
CA HIS A 20 -31.76 -13.19 19.79
C HIS A 20 -31.39 -11.74 20.19
N LYS A 21 -31.02 -11.53 21.45
CA LYS A 21 -30.59 -10.22 21.94
C LYS A 21 -29.10 -10.02 21.67
N VAL A 22 -28.81 -9.20 20.67
CA VAL A 22 -27.48 -8.67 20.36
C VAL A 22 -27.41 -7.22 20.84
N ALA A 23 -26.28 -6.82 21.41
CA ALA A 23 -26.04 -5.44 21.83
C ALA A 23 -24.75 -4.92 21.20
N PHE A 24 -24.78 -3.70 20.69
CA PHE A 24 -23.55 -2.99 20.31
C PHE A 24 -22.77 -2.63 21.56
N ASP A 25 -21.44 -2.58 21.44
CA ASP A 25 -20.60 -2.01 22.47
C ASP A 25 -20.84 -0.51 22.56
N ALA A 26 -21.17 -0.03 23.76
CA ALA A 26 -21.53 1.34 24.01
C ALA A 26 -20.36 2.33 23.82
N LEU A 27 -19.12 1.85 23.95
CA LEU A 27 -17.92 2.66 23.78
C LEU A 27 -17.32 2.54 22.38
N ASP A 28 -17.55 1.40 21.70
CA ASP A 28 -17.01 1.14 20.36
C ASP A 28 -18.04 0.46 19.44
N PRO A 29 -18.80 1.23 18.65
CA PRO A 29 -19.89 0.68 17.82
C PRO A 29 -19.41 -0.26 16.70
N ASN A 30 -18.11 -0.44 16.52
CA ASN A 30 -17.55 -1.47 15.63
C ASN A 30 -17.59 -2.87 16.24
N TYR A 31 -17.99 -3.00 17.50
CA TYR A 31 -18.13 -4.26 18.19
C TYR A 31 -19.56 -4.50 18.63
N LEU A 32 -19.92 -5.77 18.69
CA LEU A 32 -21.17 -6.26 19.23
C LEU A 32 -20.89 -7.41 20.21
N TYR A 33 -21.77 -7.57 21.18
CA TYR A 33 -21.76 -8.69 22.11
C TYR A 33 -22.77 -9.74 21.64
N LEU A 34 -22.26 -10.93 21.30
CA LEU A 34 -23.05 -12.13 21.07
C LEU A 34 -23.08 -12.97 22.33
N ALA A 35 -24.25 -13.42 22.73
CA ALA A 35 -24.40 -14.36 23.83
C ALA A 35 -24.89 -15.71 23.30
N ALA A 36 -24.24 -16.79 23.74
CA ALA A 36 -24.72 -18.16 23.63
C ALA A 36 -25.09 -18.67 25.03
N ASN A 37 -25.25 -19.99 25.21
CA ASN A 37 -25.74 -20.59 26.46
C ASN A 37 -24.93 -20.17 27.71
N MET A 38 -23.61 -20.44 27.70
CA MET A 38 -22.73 -20.20 28.84
C MET A 38 -21.58 -19.25 28.49
N GLU A 39 -21.72 -18.51 27.39
CA GLU A 39 -20.63 -17.74 26.82
C GLU A 39 -21.13 -16.42 26.23
N VAL A 40 -20.34 -15.36 26.42
CA VAL A 40 -20.53 -14.07 25.76
C VAL A 40 -19.24 -13.71 25.04
N ARG A 41 -19.37 -13.34 23.77
CA ARG A 41 -18.25 -12.96 22.90
C ARG A 41 -18.45 -11.56 22.36
N ARG A 42 -17.42 -10.74 22.53
CA ARG A 42 -17.30 -9.44 21.88
C ARG A 42 -16.66 -9.64 20.51
N ILE A 43 -17.39 -9.35 19.44
CA ILE A 43 -16.93 -9.56 18.06
C ILE A 43 -17.03 -8.28 17.25
N LYS A 44 -16.24 -8.19 16.16
CA LYS A 44 -16.33 -7.06 15.23
C LYS A 44 -17.56 -7.19 14.35
N VAL A 45 -18.20 -6.06 14.05
CA VAL A 45 -19.38 -5.98 13.16
C VAL A 45 -19.06 -6.27 11.69
N ALA A 46 -17.78 -6.22 11.33
CA ALA A 46 -17.28 -6.51 9.99
C ALA A 46 -15.86 -7.08 10.03
N SER A 47 -15.52 -7.90 9.03
CA SER A 47 -14.20 -8.51 8.89
C SER A 47 -13.37 -7.82 7.81
N CYS A 48 -13.19 -6.49 7.89
CA CYS A 48 -12.54 -5.69 6.85
C CYS A 48 -11.15 -6.20 6.45
N ALA A 49 -10.36 -6.66 7.41
CA ALA A 49 -8.99 -7.16 7.20
C ALA A 49 -8.88 -8.39 6.27
N LYS A 50 -10.00 -9.03 5.92
CA LYS A 50 -10.01 -10.11 4.91
C LYS A 50 -9.77 -9.59 3.49
N TYR A 51 -10.10 -8.33 3.22
CA TYR A 51 -9.85 -7.69 1.93
C TYR A 51 -8.42 -7.15 1.90
N LYS A 52 -7.57 -7.74 1.06
CA LYS A 52 -6.12 -7.48 1.03
C LYS A 52 -5.72 -6.37 0.07
N SER A 53 -6.60 -5.99 -0.84
CA SER A 53 -6.39 -4.90 -1.79
C SER A 53 -7.45 -3.82 -1.64
N CYS A 54 -7.12 -2.60 -2.08
CA CYS A 54 -8.10 -1.51 -2.13
C CYS A 54 -9.29 -1.89 -3.00
N THR A 55 -9.04 -2.52 -4.14
CA THR A 55 -10.09 -2.92 -5.08
C THR A 55 -11.05 -3.93 -4.44
N ASP A 56 -10.54 -4.92 -3.70
CA ASP A 56 -11.39 -5.89 -2.99
C ASP A 56 -12.18 -5.21 -1.87
N CYS A 57 -11.53 -4.31 -1.12
CA CYS A 57 -12.14 -3.56 -0.02
C CYS A 57 -13.33 -2.73 -0.50
N LEU A 58 -13.18 -1.99 -1.59
CA LEU A 58 -14.27 -1.16 -2.14
C LEU A 58 -15.33 -2.01 -2.84
N SER A 59 -14.94 -3.11 -3.49
CA SER A 59 -15.88 -4.01 -4.17
C SER A 59 -16.78 -4.78 -3.22
N ALA A 60 -16.34 -4.97 -1.97
CA ALA A 60 -17.12 -5.60 -0.91
C ALA A 60 -18.41 -4.86 -0.57
N LYS A 61 -18.43 -3.53 -0.73
CA LYS A 61 -19.54 -2.65 -0.35
C LYS A 61 -20.01 -2.84 1.10
N ASP A 62 -19.09 -3.25 1.99
CA ASP A 62 -19.35 -3.37 3.42
C ASP A 62 -19.29 -1.96 4.05
N PRO A 63 -20.40 -1.43 4.59
CA PRO A 63 -20.49 -0.03 5.03
C PRO A 63 -19.59 0.31 6.22
N TYR A 64 -19.11 -0.70 6.96
CA TYR A 64 -18.18 -0.50 8.07
C TYR A 64 -16.72 -0.38 7.62
N CYS A 65 -16.43 -0.83 6.40
CA CYS A 65 -15.08 -0.91 5.87
C CYS A 65 -14.72 0.29 4.98
N GLY A 66 -13.44 0.57 4.92
CA GLY A 66 -12.83 1.48 3.96
C GLY A 66 -11.34 1.20 3.82
N TRP A 67 -10.74 1.78 2.79
CA TRP A 67 -9.32 1.59 2.53
C TRP A 67 -8.50 2.67 3.24
N CYS A 68 -7.58 2.21 4.10
CA CYS A 68 -6.60 3.05 4.75
C CYS A 68 -5.32 3.09 3.92
N THR A 69 -5.08 4.22 3.24
CA THR A 69 -4.00 4.38 2.25
C THR A 69 -2.61 4.21 2.84
N LEU A 70 -2.33 4.81 4.01
CA LEU A 70 -1.02 4.75 4.64
C LEU A 70 -0.67 3.34 5.12
N ASN A 71 -1.62 2.67 5.78
CA ASN A 71 -1.44 1.32 6.28
C ASN A 71 -1.65 0.24 5.21
N LYS A 72 -2.02 0.62 3.99
CA LYS A 72 -2.28 -0.27 2.84
C LYS A 72 -3.19 -1.43 3.20
N ARG A 73 -4.28 -1.15 3.94
CA ARG A 73 -5.21 -2.17 4.44
C ARG A 73 -6.66 -1.71 4.40
N CYS A 74 -7.57 -2.66 4.33
CA CYS A 74 -8.98 -2.44 4.58
C CYS A 74 -9.25 -2.52 6.09
N SER A 75 -9.82 -1.47 6.68
CA SER A 75 -10.06 -1.38 8.13
C SER A 75 -11.37 -0.64 8.43
N PHE A 76 -11.64 -0.42 9.71
CA PHE A 76 -12.61 0.59 10.16
C PHE A 76 -11.99 1.99 10.07
N ALA A 77 -12.83 3.03 10.05
CA ALA A 77 -12.38 4.41 9.96
C ALA A 77 -11.53 4.83 11.17
N ASN A 78 -11.96 4.52 12.39
CA ASN A 78 -11.22 4.82 13.62
C ASN A 78 -9.92 4.00 13.79
N GLU A 79 -9.73 2.95 12.99
CA GLU A 79 -8.48 2.18 12.93
C GLU A 79 -7.50 2.71 11.85
N CYS A 80 -7.89 3.76 11.14
CA CYS A 80 -7.07 4.41 10.11
C CYS A 80 -6.58 5.78 10.61
N GLU A 81 -5.27 5.97 10.60
CA GLU A 81 -4.69 7.26 10.95
C GLU A 81 -5.15 8.34 9.97
N ASN A 82 -5.54 9.50 10.51
CA ASN A 82 -6.03 10.63 9.72
C ASN A 82 -7.23 10.29 8.81
N SER A 83 -8.15 9.45 9.29
CA SER A 83 -9.33 9.01 8.54
C SER A 83 -10.26 10.13 8.07
N ASN A 84 -10.17 11.31 8.67
CA ASN A 84 -10.91 12.51 8.25
C ASN A 84 -10.39 13.07 6.92
N ASN A 85 -9.17 12.71 6.52
CA ASN A 85 -8.60 13.14 5.26
C ASN A 85 -8.91 12.13 4.16
N SER A 86 -9.56 12.63 3.10
CA SER A 86 -9.98 11.82 1.96
C SER A 86 -8.83 11.14 1.19
N VAL A 87 -7.57 11.55 1.38
CA VAL A 87 -6.39 10.84 0.81
C VAL A 87 -6.11 9.56 1.55
N TYR A 88 -6.24 9.63 2.87
CA TYR A 88 -5.88 8.55 3.78
C TYR A 88 -6.99 7.56 3.96
N TRP A 89 -8.23 8.00 3.80
CA TRP A 89 -9.41 7.18 3.91
C TRP A 89 -10.28 7.24 2.66
N ILE A 90 -10.47 6.06 2.06
CA ILE A 90 -11.31 5.88 0.88
C ILE A 90 -12.51 5.05 1.28
N THR A 91 -13.69 5.65 1.16
CA THR A 91 -14.94 5.01 1.57
C THR A 91 -15.47 4.09 0.46
N ILE A 92 -16.30 3.11 0.82
CA ILE A 92 -16.99 2.22 -0.16
C ILE A 92 -17.94 2.96 -1.12
N LYS A 93 -18.27 4.23 -0.85
CA LYS A 93 -19.07 5.06 -1.76
C LYS A 93 -18.28 5.51 -2.98
N GLU A 94 -16.96 5.44 -2.89
CA GLU A 94 -16.06 5.83 -3.97
C GLU A 94 -15.89 4.74 -5.01
N LYS A 95 -15.47 5.15 -6.21
CA LYS A 95 -15.21 4.22 -7.30
C LYS A 95 -13.88 3.51 -7.08
N ILE A 96 -13.74 2.32 -7.65
CA ILE A 96 -12.49 1.52 -7.62
C ILE A 96 -11.31 2.35 -8.17
N ASN A 97 -11.56 3.24 -9.14
CA ASN A 97 -10.55 4.14 -9.68
C ASN A 97 -9.99 5.14 -8.66
N SER A 98 -10.60 5.31 -7.48
CA SER A 98 -10.03 6.10 -6.38
C SER A 98 -8.85 5.39 -5.71
N CYS A 99 -8.68 4.08 -5.89
CA CYS A 99 -7.63 3.31 -5.24
C CYS A 99 -6.23 3.85 -5.57
N PRO A 100 -5.41 4.11 -4.53
CA PRO A 100 -4.11 4.71 -4.70
C PRO A 100 -3.13 3.64 -5.18
N GLU A 101 -2.39 3.96 -6.24
CA GLU A 101 -1.35 3.09 -6.76
C GLU A 101 -0.16 3.94 -7.18
N VAL A 102 1.03 3.51 -6.76
CA VAL A 102 2.30 4.12 -7.18
C VAL A 102 2.99 3.15 -8.12
N THR A 103 3.50 3.69 -9.22
CA THR A 103 4.32 2.95 -10.18
C THR A 103 5.67 3.63 -10.30
N MET A 104 6.71 2.83 -10.51
CA MET A 104 8.08 3.31 -10.71
C MET A 104 8.64 2.69 -11.97
N SER A 105 9.37 3.49 -12.76
CA SER A 105 10.07 3.02 -13.96
C SER A 105 11.47 3.62 -14.04
N PRO A 106 12.47 2.85 -14.50
CA PRO A 106 12.39 1.42 -14.83
C PRO A 106 12.42 0.52 -13.59
N LEU A 107 12.03 -0.76 -13.75
CA LEU A 107 12.18 -1.83 -12.74
C LEU A 107 13.38 -2.77 -13.04
N ALA A 108 14.25 -2.36 -13.95
CA ALA A 108 15.53 -3.01 -14.22
C ALA A 108 16.59 -1.93 -14.49
N ILE A 109 17.80 -2.15 -14.02
CA ILE A 109 18.97 -1.34 -14.34
C ILE A 109 19.96 -2.15 -15.19
N ASP A 110 20.27 -1.62 -16.36
CA ASP A 110 21.12 -2.22 -17.40
C ASP A 110 21.79 -1.10 -18.22
N ASP A 111 22.45 -1.45 -19.33
CA ASP A 111 23.14 -0.50 -20.20
C ASP A 111 22.24 0.59 -20.79
N SER A 112 20.94 0.35 -20.94
CA SER A 112 19.98 1.40 -21.31
C SER A 112 19.83 2.43 -20.19
N PHE A 113 19.77 1.96 -18.95
CA PHE A 113 19.70 2.84 -17.78
C PHE A 113 20.98 3.66 -17.59
N LYS A 114 22.16 3.14 -17.95
CA LYS A 114 23.43 3.90 -17.91
C LYS A 114 23.36 5.22 -18.67
N ASN A 115 22.65 5.25 -19.80
CA ASN A 115 22.59 6.42 -20.67
C ASN A 115 21.52 7.41 -20.23
N THR A 116 20.41 6.93 -19.66
CA THR A 116 19.27 7.77 -19.27
C THR A 116 19.32 8.20 -17.81
N LYS A 117 19.80 7.33 -16.91
CA LYS A 117 19.90 7.53 -15.45
C LYS A 117 18.65 8.18 -14.86
N LEU A 118 17.47 7.84 -15.36
CA LEU A 118 16.23 8.53 -15.00
C LEU A 118 15.27 7.54 -14.35
N PHE A 119 14.88 7.82 -13.12
CA PHE A 119 13.72 7.18 -12.50
C PHE A 119 12.51 8.09 -12.60
N THR A 120 11.34 7.52 -12.84
CA THR A 120 10.05 8.22 -12.85
C THR A 120 9.08 7.50 -11.94
N VAL A 121 8.44 8.25 -11.04
CA VAL A 121 7.39 7.78 -10.14
C VAL A 121 6.06 8.42 -10.54
N LYS A 122 5.01 7.61 -10.70
CA LYS A 122 3.65 8.08 -11.04
C LYS A 122 2.63 7.52 -10.05
N GLY A 123 1.74 8.39 -9.57
CA GLY A 123 0.59 8.02 -8.76
C GLY A 123 -0.69 7.92 -9.59
N ARG A 124 -1.59 7.00 -9.21
CA ARG A 124 -2.93 6.83 -9.77
C ARG A 124 -4.00 6.95 -8.68
N GLY A 125 -5.24 7.06 -9.13
CA GLY A 125 -6.41 7.22 -8.27
C GLY A 125 -6.34 8.49 -7.45
N LYS A 126 -6.78 8.46 -6.19
CA LYS A 126 -6.75 9.67 -5.36
C LYS A 126 -5.34 10.25 -5.19
N LEU A 127 -4.31 9.41 -5.26
CA LEU A 127 -2.93 9.86 -5.12
C LEU A 127 -2.50 10.85 -6.23
N SER A 128 -3.04 10.72 -7.45
CA SER A 128 -2.69 11.63 -8.56
C SER A 128 -3.09 13.08 -8.28
N ASN A 129 -4.12 13.30 -7.45
CA ASN A 129 -4.58 14.65 -7.10
C ASN A 129 -3.62 15.34 -6.11
N PHE A 130 -2.85 14.55 -5.36
CA PHE A 130 -1.90 15.04 -4.36
C PHE A 130 -0.47 15.13 -4.90
N MET A 131 -0.15 14.35 -5.94
CA MET A 131 1.07 14.48 -6.71
C MET A 131 1.02 15.73 -7.60
N ASN A 132 0.99 16.89 -6.96
CA ASN A 132 0.94 18.22 -7.55
C ASN A 132 2.27 18.97 -7.38
N GLU A 133 2.23 20.28 -7.60
CA GLU A 133 3.40 21.17 -7.56
C GLU A 133 4.14 21.21 -6.22
N ASN A 134 3.56 20.80 -5.10
CA ASN A 134 4.27 20.79 -3.81
C ASN A 134 4.82 19.40 -3.44
N THR A 135 4.87 18.49 -4.41
CA THR A 135 5.28 17.11 -4.18
C THR A 135 6.79 16.97 -4.28
N THR A 136 7.36 16.33 -3.25
CA THR A 136 8.73 15.83 -3.25
C THR A 136 8.71 14.31 -3.28
N CYS A 137 9.45 13.72 -4.22
CA CYS A 137 9.62 12.29 -4.34
C CYS A 137 11.09 11.93 -4.12
N THR A 138 11.37 11.18 -3.06
CA THR A 138 12.74 10.74 -2.73
C THR A 138 12.85 9.24 -2.92
N LEU A 139 13.81 8.83 -3.74
CA LEU A 139 14.16 7.42 -3.97
C LEU A 139 15.40 7.10 -3.15
N ARG A 140 15.35 6.02 -2.37
CA ARG A 140 16.48 5.54 -1.57
C ARG A 140 16.62 4.03 -1.63
N ILE A 141 17.84 3.53 -1.44
CA ILE A 141 18.08 2.09 -1.32
C ILE A 141 17.57 1.64 0.06
N ALA A 142 16.64 0.69 0.09
CA ALA A 142 15.99 0.28 1.34
C ALA A 142 16.96 -0.36 2.36
N ARG A 143 18.04 -0.97 1.88
CA ARG A 143 19.03 -1.68 2.72
C ARG A 143 19.90 -0.73 3.56
N ASN A 144 20.33 0.39 2.99
CA ASN A 144 21.32 1.30 3.60
C ASN A 144 20.84 2.74 3.70
N ASN A 145 19.59 3.03 3.31
CA ASN A 145 18.97 4.36 3.30
C ASN A 145 19.68 5.41 2.44
N GLU A 146 20.54 4.98 1.53
CA GLU A 146 21.27 5.88 0.64
C GLU A 146 20.33 6.47 -0.41
N VAL A 147 20.31 7.80 -0.52
CA VAL A 147 19.43 8.52 -1.44
C VAL A 147 19.94 8.38 -2.86
N ILE A 148 19.13 7.76 -3.72
CA ILE A 148 19.40 7.57 -5.14
C ILE A 148 19.23 8.89 -5.89
N CYS A 149 18.06 9.51 -5.71
CA CYS A 149 17.75 10.82 -6.23
C CYS A 149 16.48 11.38 -5.58
N THR A 150 16.35 12.70 -5.63
CA THR A 150 15.16 13.42 -5.18
C THR A 150 14.60 14.23 -6.35
N ALA A 151 13.30 14.07 -6.61
CA ALA A 151 12.55 14.85 -7.56
C ALA A 151 11.66 15.86 -6.82
N SER A 152 11.68 17.10 -7.28
CA SER A 152 10.77 18.16 -6.83
C SER A 152 9.76 18.51 -7.94
N ASN A 153 8.66 19.16 -7.55
CA ASN A 153 7.65 19.89 -8.36
C ASN A 153 7.79 19.76 -9.89
N ILE A 154 8.80 20.45 -10.45
CA ILE A 154 9.00 20.68 -11.89
C ILE A 154 9.13 19.38 -12.69
N THR A 155 9.57 18.31 -12.04
CA THR A 155 9.96 17.07 -12.71
C THR A 155 8.88 15.99 -12.72
N LYS A 156 7.68 16.25 -12.17
CA LYS A 156 6.60 15.25 -12.04
C LYS A 156 7.09 13.94 -11.41
N CYS A 157 7.85 14.04 -10.32
CA CYS A 157 8.50 12.91 -9.65
C CYS A 157 9.42 12.08 -10.56
N SER A 158 10.10 12.73 -11.49
CA SER A 158 11.17 12.12 -12.29
C SER A 158 12.52 12.67 -11.86
N CYS A 159 13.44 11.83 -11.37
CA CYS A 159 14.76 12.28 -10.94
C CYS A 159 15.89 11.58 -11.67
N GLN A 160 16.89 12.38 -12.03
CA GLN A 160 18.12 11.90 -12.64
C GLN A 160 19.11 11.46 -11.55
N VAL A 161 19.72 10.30 -11.75
CA VAL A 161 20.71 9.70 -10.85
C VAL A 161 22.08 10.28 -11.17
N SER A 162 22.79 10.74 -10.14
CA SER A 162 24.15 11.28 -10.29
C SER A 162 25.14 10.19 -10.73
N ASN A 163 26.27 10.58 -11.33
CA ASN A 163 27.28 9.61 -11.78
C ASN A 163 27.82 8.73 -10.63
N ASN A 164 28.12 9.34 -9.49
CA ASN A 164 28.59 8.64 -8.30
C ASN A 164 27.52 7.65 -7.80
N MET A 165 26.27 8.11 -7.67
CA MET A 165 25.19 7.27 -7.18
C MET A 165 24.85 6.13 -8.13
N TYR A 166 24.92 6.36 -9.45
CA TYR A 166 24.77 5.32 -10.45
C TYR A 166 25.83 4.22 -10.28
N THR A 167 27.10 4.59 -10.03
CA THR A 167 28.15 3.59 -9.79
C THR A 167 27.91 2.78 -8.51
N GLN A 168 27.41 3.40 -7.45
CA GLN A 168 27.03 2.71 -6.22
C GLN A 168 25.82 1.79 -6.44
N LEU A 169 24.82 2.24 -7.19
CA LEU A 169 23.63 1.46 -7.53
C LEU A 169 23.98 0.24 -8.38
N LYS A 170 24.87 0.39 -9.36
CA LYS A 170 25.40 -0.72 -10.18
C LYS A 170 26.05 -1.80 -9.32
N ASN A 171 26.71 -1.42 -8.22
CA ASN A 171 27.41 -2.35 -7.34
C ASN A 171 26.50 -3.08 -6.34
N GLN A 172 25.22 -2.70 -6.24
CA GLN A 172 24.26 -3.39 -5.37
C GLN A 172 24.01 -4.83 -5.84
N PRO A 173 23.65 -5.76 -4.95
CA PRO A 173 23.24 -7.12 -5.35
C PRO A 173 21.95 -7.09 -6.19
N ASP A 174 21.71 -8.16 -6.95
CA ASP A 174 20.42 -8.41 -7.59
C ASP A 174 19.53 -9.28 -6.68
N PRO A 175 18.27 -8.90 -6.40
CA PRO A 175 17.61 -7.64 -6.75
C PRO A 175 17.92 -6.50 -5.76
N VAL A 176 17.73 -5.26 -6.22
CA VAL A 176 17.80 -4.05 -5.39
C VAL A 176 16.40 -3.65 -4.95
N THR A 177 16.18 -3.50 -3.65
CA THR A 177 14.94 -2.91 -3.13
C THR A 177 15.09 -1.40 -3.01
N ILE A 178 14.30 -0.66 -3.79
CA ILE A 178 14.23 0.81 -3.75
C ILE A 178 12.98 1.22 -3.00
N GLU A 179 13.14 2.08 -2.02
CA GLU A 179 12.03 2.74 -1.34
C GLU A 179 11.78 4.13 -1.93
N VAL A 180 10.50 4.43 -2.14
CA VAL A 180 9.99 5.70 -2.65
C VAL A 180 9.19 6.38 -1.56
N LEU A 181 9.62 7.57 -1.18
CA LEU A 181 8.96 8.45 -0.23
C LEU A 181 8.32 9.59 -1.02
N ILE A 182 7.02 9.81 -0.81
CA ILE A 182 6.23 10.84 -1.48
C ILE A 182 5.67 11.77 -0.40
N GLU A 183 6.12 13.01 -0.41
CA GLU A 183 5.74 14.04 0.55
C GLU A 183 5.03 15.19 -0.18
N SER A 184 3.80 15.52 0.21
CA SER A 184 3.03 16.62 -0.40
C SER A 184 2.02 17.20 0.58
N GLY A 185 2.31 18.37 1.14
CA GLY A 185 1.49 18.99 2.18
C GLY A 185 1.39 18.10 3.43
N SER A 186 0.20 17.59 3.74
CA SER A 186 -0.01 16.63 4.84
C SER A 186 0.20 15.17 4.43
N LEU A 187 0.40 14.88 3.14
CA LEU A 187 0.64 13.54 2.61
C LEU A 187 2.07 13.10 2.88
N ASN A 188 2.24 11.97 3.58
CA ASN A 188 3.50 11.24 3.68
C ASN A 188 3.27 9.77 3.31
N TYR A 189 3.56 9.39 2.07
CA TYR A 189 3.33 8.05 1.54
C TYR A 189 4.63 7.35 1.22
N THR A 190 4.81 6.13 1.73
CA THR A 190 6.03 5.32 1.50
C THR A 190 5.68 3.99 0.84
N THR A 191 6.46 3.60 -0.16
CA THR A 191 6.34 2.29 -0.80
C THR A 191 7.67 1.76 -1.31
N GLN A 192 7.74 0.45 -1.55
CA GLN A 192 8.95 -0.22 -2.00
C GLN A 192 8.73 -0.89 -3.35
N PHE A 193 9.79 -0.91 -4.15
CA PHE A 193 9.86 -1.56 -5.45
C PHE A 193 11.09 -2.46 -5.51
N THR A 194 10.94 -3.59 -6.18
CA THR A 194 12.06 -4.48 -6.50
C THR A 194 12.56 -4.13 -7.90
N VAL A 195 13.84 -3.82 -8.01
CA VAL A 195 14.51 -3.46 -9.26
C VAL A 195 15.58 -4.49 -9.56
N HIS A 196 15.52 -5.09 -10.75
CA HIS A 196 16.52 -6.05 -11.18
C HIS A 196 17.84 -5.37 -11.53
N ASN A 197 18.95 -5.83 -10.96
CA ASN A 197 20.28 -5.36 -11.31
C ASN A 197 20.94 -6.30 -12.31
N CYS A 198 20.66 -6.08 -13.59
CA CYS A 198 21.14 -6.92 -14.69
C CYS A 198 22.68 -6.92 -14.83
N TYR A 199 23.39 -5.93 -14.26
CA TYR A 199 24.84 -5.91 -14.23
C TYR A 199 25.44 -7.05 -13.41
N LYS A 200 24.76 -7.48 -12.34
CA LYS A 200 25.21 -8.60 -11.48
C LYS A 200 24.83 -9.97 -12.04
N ILE A 201 23.76 -10.04 -12.82
CA ILE A 201 23.37 -11.25 -13.54
C ILE A 201 24.37 -11.56 -14.66
N ALA A 202 24.83 -10.53 -15.38
CA ALA A 202 25.85 -10.69 -16.41
C ALA A 202 27.17 -11.22 -15.84
N GLU A 203 27.66 -10.66 -14.72
CA GLU A 203 28.89 -11.09 -14.05
C GLU A 203 28.87 -12.58 -13.63
N ALA A 204 27.73 -13.09 -13.15
CA ALA A 204 27.60 -14.49 -12.73
C ALA A 204 27.66 -15.51 -13.89
N ARG A 205 27.24 -15.13 -15.10
CA ARG A 205 27.33 -16.01 -16.28
C ARG A 205 28.75 -16.12 -16.84
N PHE A 206 29.55 -15.05 -16.72
CA PHE A 206 30.94 -15.07 -17.17
C PHE A 206 31.85 -15.85 -16.21
N ASN A 207 31.58 -15.81 -14.90
CA ASN A 207 32.39 -16.52 -13.90
C ASN A 207 32.13 -18.04 -13.83
N ASN A 208 31.02 -18.53 -14.40
CA ASN A 208 30.71 -19.97 -14.49
C ASN A 208 31.14 -20.60 -15.82
N ALA A 209 31.80 -19.84 -16.71
CA ALA A 209 32.27 -20.30 -18.02
C ALA A 209 33.81 -20.48 -18.08
N THR A 210 34.48 -20.43 -16.92
CA THR A 210 35.91 -20.70 -16.72
C THR A 210 36.08 -21.82 -15.72
#